data_AF-A0A7J4LSL5-F1
#
_entry.id   AF-A0A7J4LSL5-F1
#
_cell.length_a   1.000
_cell.length_b   1.000
_cell.length_c   1.000
_cell.angle_alpha   90.00
_cell.angle_beta   90.00
_cell.angle_gamma   90.00
#
_symmetry.space_group_name_H-M   'P 1'
#
loop_
_entity.id
_entity.type
_entity.pdbx_description
1 polymer ?
#
loop_
_entity_poly.entity_id
_entity_poly.type
_entity_poly.pdbx_seq_one_letter_code
_entity_poly.pdbx_strand_id
1 'polypeptide(L)'
;MQREVWFSHRENIYEVENSEFRWTDKKKIWNWDHCTVSLARSYKDNTLIGVVRSSSNTNSKYMGDMPVNVRYMLGFAIKNVSELKIEKAGEWQGPEDRLIFQAGSNYWIWDWAKEGTNINESPVYELHESISKELATQLIASDNIFKVDLETEPGIVPVIYQPAVDSLKNFIREIHCARLPEESNDGSYIIEVTLIFNNEELRRHSYKGFLNKIYERIRKELNGRTVDVESFRMVVRQDKNDPSVIEDVSLLFEGIYSDYPNKPHSIEDDDIHGDKKDAKPHSVIYYFQDRRHPVIFINTSNHAMAADDNNRHLWKWEYIPWVKNKPVIFDNKSRKDIDEKFKTFLGRIVSYFQAS
;
A
#
# COMPACT_ATOMS: atom_id res chain seq x y z
N MET A 1 -1.52 -8.40 -23.57
CA MET A 1 -0.21 -8.33 -22.90
C MET A 1 0.06 -6.85 -22.66
N GLN A 2 0.10 -6.37 -21.41
CA GLN A 2 0.52 -4.99 -21.13
C GLN A 2 2.00 -4.88 -21.49
N ARG A 3 2.37 -3.81 -22.21
CA ARG A 3 3.74 -3.62 -22.69
C ARG A 3 4.58 -2.97 -21.60
N GLU A 4 5.72 -3.56 -21.31
CA GLU A 4 6.62 -3.12 -20.24
C GLU A 4 7.57 -2.02 -20.74
N VAL A 5 7.97 -1.13 -19.83
CA VAL A 5 8.91 -0.03 -20.04
C VAL A 5 9.88 0.07 -18.85
N TRP A 6 10.95 0.83 -19.04
CA TRP A 6 11.71 1.37 -17.91
C TRP A 6 11.05 2.63 -17.38
N PHE A 7 11.09 2.77 -16.06
CA PHE A 7 10.59 3.94 -15.36
C PHE A 7 11.67 4.47 -14.43
N SER A 8 11.91 5.78 -14.51
CA SER A 8 12.82 6.46 -13.62
C SER A 8 12.11 7.57 -12.88
N HIS A 9 12.42 7.73 -11.60
CA HIS A 9 11.88 8.83 -10.82
C HIS A 9 12.95 9.47 -9.94
N ARG A 10 12.86 10.78 -9.78
CA ARG A 10 13.71 11.56 -8.90
C ARG A 10 13.02 11.75 -7.56
N GLU A 11 13.69 11.34 -6.50
CA GLU A 11 13.20 11.43 -5.14
C GLU A 11 14.28 11.98 -4.22
N ASN A 12 13.88 12.54 -3.08
CA ASN A 12 14.82 12.79 -1.99
C ASN A 12 15.41 11.45 -1.54
N ILE A 13 16.68 11.44 -1.15
CA ILE A 13 17.26 10.29 -0.46
C ILE A 13 16.75 10.35 0.97
N TYR A 14 16.42 9.19 1.53
CA TYR A 14 16.13 9.07 2.95
C TYR A 14 17.26 8.33 3.67
N GLU A 15 17.37 8.59 4.96
CA GLU A 15 18.24 7.87 5.88
C GLU A 15 17.40 7.21 6.96
N VAL A 16 17.87 6.07 7.45
CA VAL A 16 17.27 5.40 8.61
C VAL A 16 18.35 5.25 9.66
N GLU A 17 18.34 6.14 10.66
CA GLU A 17 19.31 6.18 11.77
C GLU A 17 18.60 5.97 13.10
N ASN A 18 19.18 5.14 13.97
CA ASN A 18 18.52 4.71 15.21
C ASN A 18 17.06 4.40 15.00
N SER A 19 16.83 3.81 13.83
CA SER A 19 15.58 3.26 13.50
C SER A 19 14.47 4.33 13.26
N GLU A 20 14.82 5.60 13.11
CA GLU A 20 13.94 6.70 12.69
C GLU A 20 14.09 6.96 11.19
N PHE A 21 12.98 7.18 10.46
CA PHE A 21 13.03 7.57 9.05
C PHE A 21 13.15 9.09 8.93
N ARG A 22 14.05 9.57 8.06
CA ARG A 22 14.14 10.99 7.76
C ARG A 22 14.52 11.26 6.32
N TRP A 23 13.86 12.25 5.72
CA TRP A 23 14.28 12.78 4.42
C TRP A 23 15.56 13.61 4.51
N THR A 24 16.46 13.43 3.53
CA THR A 24 17.62 14.29 3.31
C THR A 24 17.31 15.34 2.24
N ASP A 25 18.13 16.40 2.18
CA ASP A 25 18.04 17.42 1.11
C ASP A 25 18.64 16.94 -0.22
N LYS A 26 19.29 15.77 -0.24
CA LYS A 26 19.90 15.21 -1.45
C LYS A 26 18.85 14.48 -2.27
N LYS A 27 18.95 14.57 -3.59
CA LYS A 27 18.07 13.85 -4.52
C LYS A 27 18.84 12.80 -5.30
N LYS A 28 18.16 11.69 -5.60
CA LYS A 28 18.66 10.62 -6.45
C LYS A 28 17.60 10.25 -7.48
N ILE A 29 18.05 9.74 -8.63
CA ILE A 29 17.17 9.11 -9.61
C ILE A 29 17.23 7.59 -9.39
N TRP A 30 16.06 6.99 -9.25
CA TRP A 30 15.86 5.56 -9.12
C TRP A 30 15.29 4.99 -10.40
N ASN A 31 15.79 3.83 -10.81
CA ASN A 31 15.45 3.18 -12.08
C ASN A 31 14.79 1.84 -11.81
N TRP A 32 13.69 1.61 -12.49
CA TRP A 32 12.85 0.44 -12.37
C TRP A 32 12.62 -0.13 -13.76
N ASP A 33 12.86 -1.42 -13.92
CA ASP A 33 12.52 -2.18 -15.13
C ASP A 33 11.17 -2.87 -14.96
N HIS A 34 10.72 -3.54 -16.03
CA HIS A 34 9.49 -4.35 -16.05
C HIS A 34 8.26 -3.57 -15.54
N CYS A 35 8.20 -2.28 -15.82
CA CYS A 35 7.12 -1.41 -15.37
C CYS A 35 5.99 -1.36 -16.40
N THR A 36 4.75 -1.35 -15.94
CA THR A 36 3.59 -0.96 -16.75
C THR A 36 3.10 0.40 -16.29
N VAL A 37 2.62 1.22 -17.24
CA VAL A 37 2.08 2.55 -16.97
C VAL A 37 0.65 2.61 -17.47
N SER A 38 -0.28 2.90 -16.57
CA SER A 38 -1.67 3.21 -16.90
C SER A 38 -2.00 4.67 -16.60
N LEU A 39 -3.04 5.18 -17.23
CA LEU A 39 -3.49 6.57 -17.06
C LEU A 39 -4.87 6.58 -16.41
N ALA A 40 -5.09 7.50 -15.48
CA ALA A 40 -6.38 7.71 -14.86
C ALA A 40 -6.55 9.19 -14.44
N ARG A 41 -7.77 9.65 -14.21
CA ARG A 41 -8.03 11.00 -13.69
C ARG A 41 -8.54 10.98 -12.26
N SER A 42 -7.89 11.78 -11.41
CA SER A 42 -8.27 11.99 -10.01
C SER A 42 -9.70 12.51 -9.88
N TYR A 43 -10.50 11.90 -9.02
CA TYR A 43 -11.87 12.34 -8.72
C TYR A 43 -11.92 13.72 -8.03
N LYS A 44 -10.85 14.12 -7.34
CA LYS A 44 -10.84 15.35 -6.52
C LYS A 44 -10.73 16.61 -7.38
N ASP A 45 -9.90 16.56 -8.42
CA ASP A 45 -9.45 17.75 -9.16
C ASP A 45 -9.27 17.49 -10.66
N ASN A 46 -9.68 16.32 -11.16
CA ASN A 46 -9.55 15.89 -12.56
C ASN A 46 -8.09 15.86 -13.08
N THR A 47 -7.10 15.89 -12.19
CA THR A 47 -5.68 15.81 -12.57
C THR A 47 -5.39 14.45 -13.21
N LEU A 48 -4.65 14.46 -14.34
CA LEU A 48 -4.15 13.24 -14.97
C LEU A 48 -3.07 12.60 -14.11
N ILE A 49 -3.26 11.34 -13.76
CA ILE A 49 -2.37 10.53 -12.93
C ILE A 49 -1.79 9.42 -13.81
N GLY A 50 -0.47 9.33 -13.84
CA GLY A 50 0.24 8.13 -14.27
C GLY A 50 0.34 7.16 -13.11
N VAL A 51 -0.12 5.92 -13.32
CA VAL A 51 -0.03 4.84 -12.35
C VAL A 51 0.98 3.83 -12.87
N VAL A 52 2.12 3.77 -12.22
CA VAL A 52 3.20 2.84 -12.53
C VAL A 52 3.05 1.63 -11.64
N ARG A 53 3.10 0.44 -12.23
CA ARG A 53 3.21 -0.81 -11.49
C ARG A 53 4.44 -1.58 -11.94
N SER A 54 5.08 -2.24 -10.99
CA SER A 54 6.16 -3.20 -11.24
C SER A 54 5.91 -4.41 -10.34
N SER A 55 6.51 -5.55 -10.69
CA SER A 55 6.46 -6.72 -9.81
C SER A 55 7.74 -7.51 -9.91
N SER A 56 8.10 -8.19 -8.82
CA SER A 56 9.25 -9.08 -8.78
C SER A 56 8.88 -10.41 -8.14
N ASN A 57 9.43 -11.49 -8.69
CA ASN A 57 9.29 -12.81 -8.12
C ASN A 57 10.44 -13.05 -7.14
N THR A 58 10.11 -13.52 -5.94
CA THR A 58 11.08 -13.85 -4.90
C THR A 58 10.57 -15.03 -4.08
N ASN A 59 11.42 -15.66 -3.29
CA ASN A 59 10.97 -16.71 -2.38
C ASN A 59 10.72 -16.13 -0.98
N SER A 60 9.52 -16.37 -0.46
CA SER A 60 9.14 -15.95 0.89
C SER A 60 9.64 -16.93 1.93
N LYS A 61 10.71 -16.57 2.65
CA LYS A 61 11.19 -17.37 3.80
C LYS A 61 10.13 -17.53 4.89
N TYR A 62 9.25 -16.55 5.07
CA TYR A 62 8.13 -16.62 6.02
C TYR A 62 7.14 -17.73 5.66
N MET A 63 6.92 -17.95 4.36
CA MET A 63 5.98 -18.95 3.84
C MET A 63 6.68 -20.25 3.44
N GLY A 64 7.79 -20.60 4.10
CA GLY A 64 8.50 -21.86 3.81
C GLY A 64 9.29 -21.86 2.49
N ASP A 65 9.84 -20.71 2.10
CA ASP A 65 10.63 -20.52 0.88
C ASP A 65 9.85 -20.70 -0.43
N MET A 66 8.53 -20.50 -0.38
CA MET A 66 7.66 -20.56 -1.56
C MET A 66 7.82 -19.33 -2.46
N PRO A 67 7.72 -19.49 -3.80
CA PRO A 67 7.74 -18.37 -4.73
C PRO A 67 6.51 -17.47 -4.54
N VAL A 68 6.75 -16.18 -4.41
CA VAL A 68 5.76 -15.13 -4.28
C VAL A 68 6.05 -14.00 -5.27
N ASN A 69 5.00 -13.30 -5.69
CA ASN A 69 5.07 -12.11 -6.53
C ASN A 69 4.83 -10.89 -5.65
N VAL A 70 5.87 -10.08 -5.45
CA VAL A 70 5.78 -8.80 -4.75
C VAL A 70 5.42 -7.74 -5.78
N ARG A 71 4.35 -6.99 -5.51
CA ARG A 71 3.82 -5.97 -6.41
C ARG A 71 4.12 -4.60 -5.85
N TYR A 72 4.45 -3.67 -6.73
CA TYR A 72 4.77 -2.29 -6.42
C TYR A 72 3.87 -1.36 -7.21
N MET A 73 3.46 -0.25 -6.60
CA MET A 73 2.67 0.79 -7.26
C MET A 73 3.19 2.19 -6.89
N LEU A 74 3.24 3.07 -7.88
CA LEU A 74 3.50 4.49 -7.70
C LEU A 74 2.53 5.31 -8.56
N GLY A 75 1.83 6.25 -7.94
CA GLY A 75 1.00 7.24 -8.64
C GLY A 75 1.71 8.58 -8.73
N PHE A 76 1.65 9.25 -9.89
CA PHE A 76 2.21 10.59 -10.04
C PHE A 76 1.36 11.47 -10.96
N ALA A 77 1.29 12.77 -10.63
CA ALA A 77 0.54 13.73 -11.44
C ALA A 77 1.32 14.09 -12.72
N ILE A 78 0.65 14.02 -13.86
CA ILE A 78 1.18 14.38 -15.17
C ILE A 78 0.57 15.73 -15.58
N LYS A 79 1.37 16.79 -15.53
CA LYS A 79 0.95 18.14 -15.97
C LYS A 79 1.43 18.47 -17.37
N ASN A 80 2.54 17.89 -17.78
CA ASN A 80 3.15 18.06 -19.09
C ASN A 80 3.95 16.82 -19.44
N VAL A 81 4.28 16.71 -20.72
CA VAL A 81 5.15 15.67 -21.27
C VAL A 81 6.16 16.33 -22.20
N SER A 82 7.42 15.93 -22.14
CA SER A 82 8.45 16.43 -23.06
C SER A 82 8.28 15.84 -24.45
N GLU A 83 9.00 16.38 -25.43
CA GLU A 83 9.20 15.68 -26.69
C GLU A 83 9.89 14.33 -26.46
N LEU A 84 9.51 13.36 -27.28
CA LEU A 84 10.16 12.06 -27.34
C LEU A 84 11.51 12.20 -28.05
N LYS A 85 12.57 11.67 -27.47
CA LYS A 85 13.92 11.79 -28.02
C LYS A 85 14.74 10.52 -27.82
N ILE A 86 15.73 10.34 -28.68
CA ILE A 86 16.81 9.37 -28.47
C ILE A 86 17.96 10.13 -27.81
N GLU A 87 18.44 9.63 -26.68
CA GLU A 87 19.60 10.21 -26.00
C GLU A 87 20.60 9.14 -25.59
N LYS A 88 21.87 9.55 -25.49
CA LYS A 88 22.92 8.68 -24.98
C LYS A 88 22.70 8.39 -23.50
N ALA A 89 22.85 7.13 -23.11
CA ALA A 89 22.70 6.65 -21.75
C ALA A 89 23.63 7.36 -20.76
N GLY A 90 24.79 7.87 -21.18
CA GLY A 90 25.70 8.62 -20.31
C GLY A 90 26.18 7.78 -19.12
N GLU A 91 25.87 8.21 -17.89
CA GLU A 91 26.22 7.52 -16.63
C GLU A 91 25.36 6.27 -16.33
N TRP A 92 24.45 5.89 -17.21
CA TRP A 92 23.47 4.83 -17.00
C TRP A 92 23.94 3.52 -17.65
N GLN A 93 23.80 2.38 -16.95
CA GLN A 93 24.25 1.08 -17.45
C GLN A 93 23.29 0.53 -18.52
N GLY A 94 23.76 0.38 -19.77
CA GLY A 94 23.04 -0.30 -20.87
C GLY A 94 23.55 0.10 -22.27
N PRO A 95 22.87 -0.33 -23.36
CA PRO A 95 23.23 0.06 -24.72
C PRO A 95 23.27 1.58 -24.87
N GLU A 96 24.14 2.09 -25.76
CA GLU A 96 24.53 3.50 -25.76
C GLU A 96 23.37 4.48 -25.86
N ASP A 97 22.27 4.11 -26.52
CA ASP A 97 21.12 4.99 -26.79
C ASP A 97 19.82 4.48 -26.16
N ARG A 98 18.98 5.42 -25.68
CA ARG A 98 17.63 5.15 -25.16
C ARG A 98 16.59 6.06 -25.79
N LEU A 99 15.41 5.51 -26.03
CA LEU A 99 14.21 6.27 -26.38
C LEU A 99 13.51 6.69 -25.09
N ILE A 100 13.35 7.99 -24.88
CA ILE A 100 12.91 8.54 -23.59
C ILE A 100 12.03 9.76 -23.77
N PHE A 101 11.10 9.93 -22.84
CA PHE A 101 10.44 11.21 -22.58
C PHE A 101 10.28 11.43 -21.08
N GLN A 102 10.12 12.71 -20.71
CA GLN A 102 9.87 13.13 -19.34
C GLN A 102 8.37 13.40 -19.16
N ALA A 103 7.78 12.91 -18.07
CA ALA A 103 6.40 13.18 -17.69
C ALA A 103 6.39 14.01 -16.39
N GLY A 104 6.16 15.31 -16.49
CA GLY A 104 6.36 16.24 -15.36
C GLY A 104 7.84 16.55 -15.09
N SER A 105 8.17 16.92 -13.86
CA SER A 105 9.54 17.37 -13.51
C SER A 105 10.44 16.28 -12.95
N ASN A 106 9.87 15.18 -12.46
CA ASN A 106 10.57 14.18 -11.66
C ASN A 106 10.46 12.75 -12.20
N TYR A 107 9.85 12.54 -13.37
CA TYR A 107 9.56 11.20 -13.88
C TYR A 107 9.96 11.07 -15.34
N TRP A 108 10.53 9.92 -15.70
CA TRP A 108 10.94 9.57 -17.05
C TRP A 108 10.45 8.17 -17.38
N ILE A 109 9.96 8.01 -18.61
CA ILE A 109 9.56 6.73 -19.18
C ILE A 109 10.45 6.48 -20.38
N TRP A 110 11.05 5.31 -20.45
CA TRP A 110 12.05 5.01 -21.46
C TRP A 110 12.19 3.52 -21.76
N ASP A 111 12.89 3.22 -22.84
CA ASP A 111 13.35 1.88 -23.20
C ASP A 111 14.66 2.01 -23.99
N TRP A 112 15.42 0.93 -24.05
CA TRP A 112 16.65 0.88 -24.83
C TRP A 112 16.34 1.01 -26.32
N ALA A 113 17.09 1.86 -27.02
CA ALA A 113 16.96 1.98 -28.47
C ALA A 113 17.44 0.67 -29.13
N LYS A 114 16.58 0.07 -29.95
CA LYS A 114 16.89 -1.17 -30.68
C LYS A 114 17.27 -0.83 -32.11
N GLU A 115 18.44 -1.29 -32.54
CA GLU A 115 18.92 -1.08 -33.90
C GLU A 115 17.93 -1.67 -34.92
N GLY A 116 17.63 -0.92 -35.98
CA GLY A 116 16.70 -1.34 -37.04
C GLY A 116 15.21 -1.41 -36.66
N THR A 117 14.82 -0.96 -35.46
CA THR A 117 13.42 -0.98 -35.01
C THR A 117 12.75 0.37 -35.22
N ASN A 118 11.51 0.38 -35.72
CA ASN A 118 10.72 1.59 -35.86
C ASN A 118 10.32 2.12 -34.47
N ILE A 119 10.76 3.34 -34.13
CA ILE A 119 10.48 3.95 -32.82
C ILE A 119 8.97 4.13 -32.58
N ASN A 120 8.18 4.29 -33.65
CA ASN A 120 6.74 4.50 -33.58
C ASN A 120 5.97 3.24 -33.13
N GLU A 121 6.62 2.09 -33.14
CA GLU A 121 6.06 0.81 -32.69
C GLU A 121 6.50 0.47 -31.25
N SER A 122 7.29 1.34 -30.62
CA SER A 122 7.77 1.12 -29.26
C SER A 122 6.67 1.38 -28.21
N PRO A 123 6.67 0.65 -27.08
CA PRO A 123 5.78 0.94 -25.96
C PRO A 123 5.90 2.38 -25.44
N VAL A 124 7.12 2.93 -25.50
CA VAL A 124 7.42 4.30 -25.06
C VAL A 124 6.73 5.33 -25.96
N TYR A 125 6.79 5.16 -27.28
CA TYR A 125 6.10 6.03 -28.23
C TYR A 125 4.58 5.98 -28.04
N GLU A 126 4.00 4.79 -27.90
CA GLU A 126 2.56 4.63 -27.68
C GLU A 126 2.10 5.30 -26.39
N LEU A 127 2.87 5.18 -25.31
CA LEU A 127 2.59 5.86 -24.05
C LEU A 127 2.72 7.39 -24.19
N HIS A 128 3.74 7.87 -24.89
CA HIS A 128 3.94 9.30 -25.15
C HIS A 128 2.75 9.90 -25.91
N GLU A 129 2.30 9.25 -26.99
CA GLU A 129 1.14 9.68 -27.76
C GLU A 129 -0.15 9.62 -26.92
N SER A 130 -0.33 8.56 -26.14
CA SER A 130 -1.50 8.40 -25.27
C SER A 130 -1.58 9.50 -24.21
N ILE A 131 -0.45 9.82 -23.56
CA ILE A 131 -0.36 10.91 -22.58
C ILE A 131 -0.59 12.27 -23.26
N SER A 132 0.07 12.53 -24.38
CA SER A 132 -0.04 13.80 -25.12
C SER A 132 -1.48 14.05 -25.56
N LYS A 133 -2.13 13.03 -26.13
CA LYS A 133 -3.54 13.08 -26.51
C LYS A 133 -4.44 13.33 -25.31
N GLU A 134 -4.21 12.64 -24.20
CA GLU A 134 -5.06 12.77 -23.02
C GLU A 134 -4.91 14.14 -22.34
N LEU A 135 -3.72 14.72 -22.33
CA LEU A 135 -3.48 16.09 -21.87
C LEU A 135 -4.24 17.11 -22.74
N ALA A 136 -4.32 16.89 -24.05
CA ALA A 136 -5.00 17.78 -24.98
C ALA A 136 -6.53 17.62 -24.98
N THR A 137 -7.03 16.39 -24.84
CA THR A 137 -8.44 16.06 -25.12
C THR A 137 -9.27 15.74 -23.87
N GLN A 138 -8.64 15.36 -22.77
CA GLN A 138 -9.30 14.98 -21.51
C GLN A 138 -10.39 13.92 -21.66
N LEU A 139 -10.11 12.87 -22.44
CA LEU A 139 -11.10 11.85 -22.80
C LEU A 139 -11.26 10.78 -21.72
N ILE A 140 -10.23 10.52 -20.92
CA ILE A 140 -10.31 9.57 -19.81
C ILE A 140 -11.26 10.17 -18.77
N ALA A 141 -12.40 9.50 -18.57
CA ALA A 141 -13.29 9.80 -17.46
C ALA A 141 -12.53 9.64 -16.14
N SER A 142 -12.93 10.41 -15.12
CA SER A 142 -12.43 10.14 -13.77
C SER A 142 -12.81 8.72 -13.38
N ASP A 143 -11.78 7.91 -13.18
CA ASP A 143 -11.89 6.48 -12.89
C ASP A 143 -10.95 6.15 -11.73
N ASN A 144 -11.17 4.97 -11.17
CA ASN A 144 -10.42 4.44 -10.07
C ASN A 144 -8.98 4.10 -10.48
N ILE A 145 -8.04 4.94 -10.05
CA ILE A 145 -6.60 4.81 -10.35
C ILE A 145 -5.99 3.49 -9.85
N PHE A 146 -6.66 2.79 -8.93
CA PHE A 146 -6.21 1.54 -8.37
C PHE A 146 -6.72 0.30 -9.12
N LYS A 147 -7.58 0.47 -10.13
CA LYS A 147 -8.18 -0.66 -10.85
C LYS A 147 -7.14 -1.51 -11.60
N VAL A 148 -7.25 -2.82 -11.43
CA VAL A 148 -6.47 -3.84 -12.15
C VAL A 148 -7.41 -4.97 -12.60
N ASP A 149 -7.21 -5.45 -13.82
CA ASP A 149 -7.94 -6.61 -14.35
C ASP A 149 -7.41 -7.90 -13.70
N LEU A 150 -8.15 -8.40 -12.70
CA LEU A 150 -7.86 -9.63 -11.95
C LEU A 150 -9.15 -10.41 -11.70
N GLU A 151 -9.03 -11.69 -11.36
CA GLU A 151 -10.15 -12.48 -10.86
C GLU A 151 -10.76 -11.77 -9.63
N THR A 152 -12.08 -11.60 -9.64
CA THR A 152 -12.81 -10.90 -8.57
C THR A 152 -12.97 -11.82 -7.37
N GLU A 153 -12.63 -11.32 -6.19
CA GLU A 153 -12.90 -12.00 -4.92
C GLU A 153 -14.35 -11.75 -4.48
N PRO A 154 -15.15 -12.80 -4.21
CA PRO A 154 -16.54 -12.61 -3.80
C PRO A 154 -16.68 -12.00 -2.39
N GLY A 155 -15.70 -12.21 -1.50
CA GLY A 155 -15.68 -11.65 -0.17
C GLY A 155 -15.46 -10.13 -0.15
N ILE A 156 -15.75 -9.49 0.99
CA ILE A 156 -15.31 -8.12 1.24
C ILE A 156 -13.89 -8.18 1.79
N VAL A 157 -12.90 -7.80 0.97
CA VAL A 157 -11.48 -7.96 1.29
C VAL A 157 -10.73 -6.70 0.88
N PRO A 158 -10.04 -6.01 1.80
CA PRO A 158 -9.32 -4.80 1.46
C PRO A 158 -8.04 -5.10 0.66
N VAL A 159 -7.62 -4.13 -0.15
CA VAL A 159 -6.26 -4.07 -0.72
C VAL A 159 -5.46 -3.08 0.11
N ILE A 160 -4.31 -3.52 0.62
CA ILE A 160 -3.47 -2.68 1.48
C ILE A 160 -2.30 -2.16 0.66
N TYR A 161 -2.08 -0.85 0.73
CA TYR A 161 -0.87 -0.22 0.21
C TYR A 161 -0.01 0.28 1.37
N GLN A 162 1.27 -0.06 1.32
CA GLN A 162 2.25 0.34 2.33
C GLN A 162 3.48 0.94 1.65
N PRO A 163 3.99 2.10 2.07
CA PRO A 163 5.26 2.64 1.61
C PRO A 163 6.38 1.58 1.60
N ALA A 164 7.00 1.40 0.44
CA ALA A 164 8.04 0.40 0.19
C ALA A 164 9.41 0.91 0.64
N VAL A 165 9.54 1.22 1.94
CA VAL A 165 10.80 1.65 2.54
C VAL A 165 11.50 0.45 3.16
N ASP A 166 12.30 -0.23 2.34
CA ASP A 166 12.94 -1.52 2.65
C ASP A 166 13.75 -1.54 3.96
N SER A 167 14.30 -0.40 4.37
CA SER A 167 15.12 -0.25 5.58
C SER A 167 14.34 -0.37 6.89
N LEU A 168 13.02 -0.16 6.88
CA LEU A 168 12.18 -0.26 8.08
C LEU A 168 11.87 -1.72 8.46
N LYS A 169 12.12 -2.68 7.55
CA LYS A 169 11.84 -4.12 7.72
C LYS A 169 10.42 -4.48 8.15
N ASN A 170 9.50 -3.53 7.98
CA ASN A 170 8.19 -3.56 8.58
C ASN A 170 7.13 -3.92 7.55
N PHE A 171 7.12 -5.19 7.11
CA PHE A 171 6.26 -5.66 6.02
C PHE A 171 5.06 -6.41 6.58
N ILE A 172 3.91 -6.30 5.92
CA ILE A 172 2.75 -7.18 6.20
C ILE A 172 3.12 -8.63 5.84
N ARG A 173 2.79 -9.55 6.75
CA ARG A 173 2.94 -10.99 6.60
C ARG A 173 1.61 -11.70 6.46
N GLU A 174 0.62 -11.25 7.22
CA GLU A 174 -0.70 -11.87 7.21
C GLU A 174 -1.79 -10.80 7.20
N ILE A 175 -2.88 -11.12 6.51
CA ILE A 175 -4.09 -10.33 6.46
C ILE A 175 -5.24 -11.28 6.83
N HIS A 176 -5.96 -10.97 7.89
CA HIS A 176 -7.08 -11.76 8.35
C HIS A 176 -8.36 -10.93 8.26
N CYS A 177 -9.42 -11.49 7.67
CA CYS A 177 -10.72 -10.83 7.57
C CYS A 177 -11.78 -11.68 8.27
N ALA A 178 -12.21 -11.26 9.46
CA ALA A 178 -13.19 -11.96 10.27
C ALA A 178 -14.51 -11.19 10.30
N ARG A 179 -15.60 -11.85 9.92
CA ARG A 179 -16.94 -11.29 10.13
C ARG A 179 -17.30 -11.39 11.61
N LEU A 180 -17.64 -10.26 12.22
CA LEU A 180 -18.11 -10.25 13.61
C LEU A 180 -19.58 -10.67 13.67
N PRO A 181 -20.00 -11.34 14.77
CA PRO A 181 -21.36 -11.87 14.91
C PRO A 181 -22.43 -10.78 15.09
N GLU A 182 -22.03 -9.53 15.35
CA GLU A 182 -22.95 -8.41 15.48
C GLU A 182 -23.45 -7.96 14.09
N GLU A 183 -24.70 -8.31 13.80
CA GLU A 183 -25.48 -7.70 12.72
C GLU A 183 -26.40 -6.63 13.33
N SER A 184 -26.43 -5.46 12.72
CA SER A 184 -27.35 -4.40 13.12
C SER A 184 -28.71 -4.60 12.46
N ASN A 185 -29.76 -4.08 13.11
CA ASN A 185 -31.15 -4.20 12.64
C ASN A 185 -31.40 -3.60 11.24
N ASP A 186 -30.49 -2.79 10.73
CA ASP A 186 -30.54 -2.21 9.39
C ASP A 186 -29.87 -3.08 8.31
N GLY A 187 -29.42 -4.29 8.65
CA GLY A 187 -28.76 -5.22 7.73
C GLY A 187 -27.27 -4.94 7.54
N SER A 188 -26.68 -4.04 8.33
CA SER A 188 -25.24 -3.83 8.33
C SER A 188 -24.53 -4.89 9.18
N TYR A 189 -23.29 -5.21 8.80
CA TYR A 189 -22.44 -6.10 9.57
C TYR A 189 -21.01 -5.60 9.58
N ILE A 190 -20.23 -6.07 10.55
CA ILE A 190 -18.85 -5.63 10.75
C ILE A 190 -17.88 -6.72 10.32
N ILE A 191 -16.84 -6.32 9.58
CA ILE A 191 -15.67 -7.14 9.32
C ILE A 191 -14.49 -6.54 10.09
N GLU A 192 -13.90 -7.33 10.97
CA GLU A 192 -12.62 -7.03 11.59
C GLU A 192 -11.50 -7.48 10.65
N VAL A 193 -10.65 -6.53 10.25
CA VAL A 193 -9.46 -6.79 9.47
C VAL A 193 -8.26 -6.71 10.41
N THR A 194 -7.45 -7.76 10.45
CA THR A 194 -6.25 -7.82 11.28
C THR A 194 -5.01 -8.04 10.41
N LEU A 195 -4.04 -7.15 10.53
CA LEU A 195 -2.75 -7.21 9.83
C LEU A 195 -1.68 -7.68 10.80
N ILE A 196 -0.86 -8.65 10.40
CA ILE A 196 0.30 -9.11 11.17
C ILE A 196 1.57 -8.70 10.42
N PHE A 197 2.50 -8.06 11.11
CA PHE A 197 3.74 -7.54 10.54
C PHE A 197 4.97 -8.36 10.93
N ASN A 198 6.01 -8.24 10.12
CA ASN A 198 7.24 -9.03 10.26
C ASN A 198 8.08 -8.68 11.50
N ASN A 199 7.97 -7.47 12.08
CA ASN A 199 8.65 -7.06 13.33
C ASN A 199 8.27 -5.64 13.74
N GLU A 200 8.16 -5.37 15.05
CA GLU A 200 8.08 -4.01 15.62
C GLU A 200 9.44 -3.67 16.23
N GLU A 201 10.23 -2.84 15.57
CA GLU A 201 11.15 -1.99 16.35
C GLU A 201 10.32 -0.75 16.71
N LEU A 202 9.99 -0.59 18.00
CA LEU A 202 9.35 0.64 18.51
C LEU A 202 10.40 1.74 18.55
N ARG A 203 10.22 2.78 17.73
CA ARG A 203 11.30 3.70 17.37
C ARG A 203 11.17 5.11 17.94
N ARG A 204 10.31 5.31 18.94
CA ARG A 204 10.29 6.52 19.79
C ARG A 204 10.65 6.32 21.27
N HIS A 205 10.56 5.10 21.79
CA HIS A 205 11.00 4.75 23.15
C HIS A 205 12.36 4.06 23.19
N SER A 206 13.21 4.32 22.18
CA SER A 206 14.64 4.02 22.19
C SER A 206 15.42 4.92 23.16
N TYR A 207 14.83 5.35 24.28
CA TYR A 207 15.58 5.95 25.38
C TYR A 207 16.53 4.86 25.93
N LYS A 208 17.72 4.80 25.32
CA LYS A 208 18.84 3.89 25.58
C LYS A 208 18.54 2.38 25.56
N GLY A 209 17.78 1.85 24.58
CA GLY A 209 17.72 0.41 24.26
C GLY A 209 17.31 -0.58 25.38
N PHE A 210 17.03 -0.08 26.58
CA PHE A 210 16.73 -0.85 27.79
C PHE A 210 15.21 -0.99 27.97
N LEU A 211 14.44 0.06 27.63
CA LEU A 211 12.98 0.02 27.64
C LEU A 211 12.41 -0.88 26.54
N ASN A 212 12.97 -0.89 25.32
CA ASN A 212 12.57 -1.84 24.26
C ASN A 212 12.76 -3.29 24.73
N LYS A 213 13.89 -3.63 25.35
CA LYS A 213 14.12 -4.99 25.89
C LYS A 213 13.15 -5.35 27.01
N ILE A 214 12.75 -4.41 27.86
CA ILE A 214 11.77 -4.66 28.92
C ILE A 214 10.37 -4.81 28.32
N TYR A 215 10.00 -3.99 27.35
CA TYR A 215 8.68 -4.00 26.73
C TYR A 215 8.47 -5.18 25.78
N GLU A 216 9.49 -5.55 24.99
CA GLU A 216 9.56 -6.82 24.24
C GLU A 216 9.44 -8.02 25.19
N ARG A 217 10.08 -7.96 26.36
CA ARG A 217 10.02 -9.03 27.36
C ARG A 217 8.65 -9.08 28.04
N ILE A 218 8.03 -7.95 28.36
CA ILE A 218 6.66 -7.87 28.90
C ILE A 218 5.65 -8.36 27.86
N ARG A 219 5.74 -7.99 26.58
CA ARG A 219 4.86 -8.51 25.52
C ARG A 219 5.10 -9.99 25.23
N LYS A 220 6.36 -10.45 25.27
CA LYS A 220 6.69 -11.88 25.16
C LYS A 220 6.18 -12.67 26.37
N GLU A 221 6.19 -12.09 27.57
CA GLU A 221 5.70 -12.74 28.79
C GLU A 221 4.17 -12.71 28.90
N LEU A 222 3.51 -11.60 28.54
CA LEU A 222 2.04 -11.42 28.61
C LEU A 222 1.30 -11.93 27.37
N ASN A 223 1.80 -11.60 26.18
CA ASN A 223 1.13 -11.84 24.90
C ASN A 223 1.83 -12.92 24.04
N GLY A 224 3.00 -13.41 24.47
CA GLY A 224 3.74 -14.51 23.82
C GLY A 224 4.25 -14.28 22.40
N ARG A 225 4.25 -13.03 21.90
CA ARG A 225 4.66 -12.72 20.52
C ARG A 225 5.65 -11.55 20.41
N THR A 226 6.40 -11.55 19.31
CA THR A 226 7.35 -10.49 18.87
C THR A 226 6.86 -9.75 17.62
N VAL A 227 5.70 -10.14 17.07
CA VAL A 227 5.11 -9.53 15.86
C VAL A 227 4.14 -8.42 16.24
N ASP A 228 4.15 -7.35 15.45
CA ASP A 228 3.15 -6.29 15.57
C ASP A 228 1.84 -6.75 14.92
N VAL A 229 0.72 -6.36 15.51
CA VAL A 229 -0.60 -6.70 15.00
C VAL A 229 -1.52 -5.50 15.17
N GLU A 230 -2.01 -5.01 14.03
CA GLU A 230 -2.97 -3.92 13.97
C GLU A 230 -4.30 -4.40 13.41
N SER A 231 -5.38 -3.78 13.88
CA SER A 231 -6.73 -4.14 13.47
C SER A 231 -7.56 -2.90 13.19
N PHE A 232 -8.33 -2.94 12.11
CA PHE A 232 -9.37 -1.94 11.80
C PHE A 232 -10.67 -2.66 11.47
N ARG A 233 -11.77 -1.91 11.45
CA ARG A 233 -13.10 -2.46 11.16
C ARG A 233 -13.69 -1.84 9.91
N MET A 234 -14.36 -2.68 9.11
CA MET A 234 -15.18 -2.25 7.99
C MET A 234 -16.64 -2.47 8.36
N VAL A 235 -17.44 -1.41 8.32
CA VAL A 235 -18.89 -1.47 8.47
C VAL A 235 -19.46 -1.61 7.06
N VAL A 236 -20.08 -2.76 6.79
CA VAL A 236 -20.63 -3.11 5.48
C VAL A 236 -22.14 -2.98 5.54
N ARG A 237 -22.70 -2.14 4.68
CA ARG A 237 -24.14 -1.98 4.54
C ARG A 237 -24.61 -2.63 3.24
N GLN A 238 -25.59 -3.51 3.38
CA GLN A 238 -26.18 -4.24 2.25
C GLN A 238 -27.51 -3.62 1.84
N ASP A 239 -27.92 -3.87 0.59
CA ASP A 239 -29.26 -3.53 0.15
C ASP A 239 -30.29 -4.38 0.91
N LYS A 240 -31.35 -3.74 1.40
CA LYS A 240 -32.39 -4.40 2.21
C LYS A 240 -33.19 -5.45 1.43
N ASN A 241 -33.28 -5.30 0.11
CA ASN A 241 -34.01 -6.18 -0.79
C ASN A 241 -33.10 -7.23 -1.43
N ASP A 242 -31.80 -6.94 -1.56
CA ASP A 242 -30.80 -7.87 -2.08
C ASP A 242 -29.47 -7.83 -1.28
N PRO A 243 -29.27 -8.76 -0.32
CA PRO A 243 -28.04 -8.83 0.47
C PRO A 243 -26.76 -9.06 -0.35
N SER A 244 -26.87 -9.45 -1.62
CA SER A 244 -25.70 -9.57 -2.51
C SER A 244 -25.18 -8.21 -3.00
N VAL A 245 -25.97 -7.15 -2.86
CA VAL A 245 -25.60 -5.79 -3.27
C VAL A 245 -25.05 -5.02 -2.07
N ILE A 246 -23.85 -4.46 -2.24
CA ILE A 246 -23.19 -3.63 -1.21
C ILE A 246 -23.53 -2.15 -1.45
N GLU A 247 -24.36 -1.59 -0.58
CA GLU A 247 -24.79 -0.18 -0.61
C GLU A 247 -23.65 0.75 -0.18
N ASP A 248 -22.90 0.39 0.85
CA ASP A 248 -21.81 1.21 1.37
C ASP A 248 -20.80 0.38 2.16
N VAL A 249 -19.56 0.87 2.20
CA VAL A 249 -18.52 0.40 3.11
C VAL A 249 -17.88 1.60 3.78
N SER A 250 -17.87 1.59 5.10
CA SER A 250 -17.23 2.61 5.93
C SER A 250 -16.14 2.00 6.82
N LEU A 251 -15.15 2.79 7.22
CA LEU A 251 -13.92 2.35 7.89
C LEU A 251 -13.83 2.92 9.31
N LEU A 252 -13.37 2.10 10.25
CA LEU A 252 -13.12 2.49 11.64
C LEU A 252 -11.68 2.14 12.00
N PHE A 253 -10.86 3.15 12.29
CA PHE A 253 -9.42 3.04 12.54
C PHE A 253 -9.05 3.33 14.01
N GLU A 254 -9.84 2.81 14.96
CA GLU A 254 -9.66 3.08 16.39
C GLU A 254 -8.21 2.88 16.86
N GLY A 255 -7.59 3.94 17.36
CA GLY A 255 -6.22 3.96 17.86
C GLY A 255 -5.14 4.04 16.79
N ILE A 256 -5.49 3.95 15.50
CA ILE A 256 -4.54 3.84 14.38
C ILE A 256 -4.89 4.73 13.18
N TYR A 257 -5.78 5.72 13.31
CA TYR A 257 -6.08 6.63 12.20
C TYR A 257 -4.95 7.62 11.94
N SER A 258 -4.51 7.73 10.68
CA SER A 258 -3.32 8.49 10.26
C SER A 258 -3.59 9.90 9.72
N ASP A 259 -4.83 10.38 9.73
CA ASP A 259 -5.15 11.71 9.22
C ASP A 259 -5.49 12.68 10.35
N TYR A 260 -5.05 13.94 10.21
CA TYR A 260 -5.34 15.03 11.14
C TYR A 260 -5.71 16.29 10.35
N PRO A 261 -6.73 17.07 10.76
CA PRO A 261 -7.27 18.19 9.98
C PRO A 261 -6.26 19.25 9.51
N ASN A 262 -5.12 19.36 10.18
CA ASN A 262 -4.13 20.43 9.94
C ASN A 262 -2.80 19.95 9.39
N LYS A 263 -2.51 18.63 9.45
CA LYS A 263 -1.29 18.04 8.89
C LYS A 263 -1.51 16.52 8.76
N PRO A 264 -1.63 15.98 7.53
CA PRO A 264 -1.65 14.54 7.35
C PRO A 264 -0.33 13.95 7.85
N HIS A 265 -0.41 12.85 8.61
CA HIS A 265 0.77 12.15 9.08
C HIS A 265 1.35 11.27 7.97
N SER A 266 2.66 11.32 7.82
CA SER A 266 3.42 10.59 6.82
C SER A 266 4.38 9.61 7.48
N ILE A 267 5.25 8.96 6.72
CA ILE A 267 6.16 7.93 7.24
C ILE A 267 7.07 8.39 8.40
N GLU A 268 7.32 9.70 8.51
CA GLU A 268 8.10 10.35 9.58
C GLU A 268 7.36 10.47 10.92
N ASP A 269 6.03 10.32 10.93
CA ASP A 269 5.21 10.47 12.12
C ASP A 269 4.98 9.10 12.77
N ASP A 270 5.48 8.91 14.00
CA ASP A 270 5.63 7.59 14.65
C ASP A 270 4.80 7.39 15.94
N ASP A 271 3.99 8.39 16.32
CA ASP A 271 3.18 8.38 17.55
C ASP A 271 1.76 8.89 17.28
N ILE A 272 1.09 8.21 16.35
CA ILE A 272 -0.23 8.61 15.86
C ILE A 272 -1.31 7.69 16.40
N HIS A 273 -2.25 8.27 17.13
CA HIS A 273 -3.44 7.64 17.69
C HIS A 273 -4.68 8.48 17.41
N GLY A 274 -5.04 8.64 16.12
CA GLY A 274 -6.06 9.59 15.68
C GLY A 274 -7.47 9.28 16.21
N ASP A 275 -8.05 8.18 15.76
CA ASP A 275 -9.42 7.80 16.11
C ASP A 275 -9.47 7.28 17.55
N LYS A 276 -10.36 7.84 18.36
CA LYS A 276 -10.69 7.26 19.67
C LYS A 276 -11.64 6.09 19.51
N LYS A 277 -11.78 5.29 20.57
CA LYS A 277 -12.90 4.35 20.72
C LYS A 277 -14.19 5.17 20.56
N ASP A 278 -15.06 4.78 19.61
CA ASP A 278 -16.27 5.53 19.18
C ASP A 278 -16.07 6.66 18.15
N ALA A 279 -14.94 6.67 17.43
CA ALA A 279 -14.78 7.55 16.27
C ALA A 279 -15.88 7.30 15.22
N LYS A 280 -16.24 8.37 14.49
CA LYS A 280 -17.19 8.23 13.38
C LYS A 280 -16.56 7.39 12.26
N PRO A 281 -17.32 6.51 11.60
CA PRO A 281 -16.83 5.81 10.44
C PRO A 281 -16.39 6.78 9.33
N HIS A 282 -15.27 6.46 8.70
CA HIS A 282 -14.71 7.18 7.56
C HIS A 282 -15.20 6.55 6.26
N SER A 283 -15.57 7.36 5.28
CA SER A 283 -15.92 6.85 3.96
C SER A 283 -14.70 6.25 3.25
N VAL A 284 -14.90 5.15 2.53
CA VAL A 284 -13.89 4.64 1.61
C VAL A 284 -13.72 5.63 0.45
N ILE A 285 -12.48 6.03 0.18
CA ILE A 285 -12.17 6.97 -0.91
C ILE A 285 -11.92 6.24 -2.22
N TYR A 286 -11.22 5.11 -2.15
CA TYR A 286 -10.87 4.32 -3.31
C TYR A 286 -11.25 2.86 -3.10
N TYR A 287 -11.72 2.25 -4.17
CA TYR A 287 -11.92 0.82 -4.26
C TYR A 287 -10.85 0.24 -5.16
N PHE A 288 -10.64 -1.07 -5.19
CA PHE A 288 -9.67 -1.69 -6.10
C PHE A 288 -10.39 -2.20 -7.35
N GLN A 289 -11.41 -3.04 -7.19
CA GLN A 289 -12.27 -3.50 -8.29
C GLN A 289 -13.68 -2.94 -8.19
N ASP A 290 -14.27 -3.06 -7.01
CA ASP A 290 -15.65 -2.66 -6.70
C ASP A 290 -15.76 -2.38 -5.19
N ARG A 291 -16.99 -2.14 -4.72
CA ARG A 291 -17.28 -1.84 -3.31
C ARG A 291 -16.88 -2.93 -2.32
N ARG A 292 -16.61 -4.16 -2.78
CA ARG A 292 -16.15 -5.27 -1.95
C ARG A 292 -14.66 -5.17 -1.63
N HIS A 293 -13.91 -4.36 -2.39
CA HIS A 293 -12.46 -4.31 -2.31
C HIS A 293 -11.96 -2.90 -1.97
N PRO A 294 -12.23 -2.38 -0.75
CA PRO A 294 -11.77 -1.06 -0.36
C PRO A 294 -10.25 -0.99 -0.33
N VAL A 295 -9.68 0.16 -0.71
CA VAL A 295 -8.24 0.42 -0.65
C VAL A 295 -7.91 1.11 0.67
N ILE A 296 -6.89 0.61 1.35
CA ILE A 296 -6.42 1.11 2.64
C ILE A 296 -4.93 1.43 2.53
N PHE A 297 -4.52 2.57 3.07
CA PHE A 297 -3.12 3.00 3.11
C PHE A 297 -2.58 2.87 4.52
N ILE A 298 -1.43 2.23 4.66
CA ILE A 298 -0.56 2.40 5.83
C ILE A 298 0.28 3.65 5.55
N ASN A 299 0.13 4.70 6.36
CA ASN A 299 0.75 5.98 6.09
C ASN A 299 2.00 6.25 6.94
N THR A 300 2.16 5.55 8.05
CA THR A 300 3.24 5.82 9.00
C THR A 300 4.11 4.59 9.24
N SER A 301 5.30 4.82 9.78
CA SER A 301 6.20 3.74 10.20
C SER A 301 5.67 2.94 11.40
N ASN A 302 4.74 3.51 12.17
CA ASN A 302 4.03 2.86 13.29
C ASN A 302 2.67 2.25 12.91
N HIS A 303 2.40 2.05 11.61
CA HIS A 303 1.20 1.40 11.09
C HIS A 303 -0.13 2.14 11.23
N ALA A 304 -0.13 3.44 11.47
CA ALA A 304 -1.33 4.23 11.34
C ALA A 304 -1.85 4.18 9.88
N MET A 305 -3.15 4.00 9.73
CA MET A 305 -3.85 3.75 8.48
C MET A 305 -4.87 4.83 8.15
N ALA A 306 -5.22 4.97 6.88
CA ALA A 306 -6.34 5.80 6.43
C ALA A 306 -6.89 5.34 5.09
N ALA A 307 -8.01 5.95 4.69
CA ALA A 307 -8.58 5.81 3.36
C ALA A 307 -7.86 6.64 2.27
N ASP A 308 -7.04 7.64 2.66
CA ASP A 308 -6.23 8.46 1.74
C ASP A 308 -4.74 8.17 1.88
N ASP A 309 -4.01 8.43 0.80
CA ASP A 309 -2.57 8.25 0.70
C ASP A 309 -1.84 9.56 1.04
N ASN A 310 -1.14 9.56 2.18
CA ASN A 310 -0.32 10.68 2.63
C ASN A 310 1.12 10.63 2.07
N ASN A 311 1.50 9.52 1.43
CA ASN A 311 2.84 9.27 0.91
C ASN A 311 2.80 9.06 -0.61
N ARG A 312 2.09 9.93 -1.34
CA ARG A 312 1.82 9.76 -2.79
C ARG A 312 3.06 9.63 -3.66
N HIS A 313 4.18 10.19 -3.21
CA HIS A 313 5.45 10.19 -3.93
C HIS A 313 6.28 8.92 -3.72
N LEU A 314 5.92 8.09 -2.73
CA LEU A 314 6.61 6.84 -2.44
C LEU A 314 6.02 5.68 -3.25
N TRP A 315 6.92 4.80 -3.69
CA TRP A 315 6.54 3.45 -4.09
C TRP A 315 5.85 2.73 -2.93
N LYS A 316 4.86 1.90 -3.25
CA LYS A 316 4.08 1.15 -2.29
C LYS A 316 4.14 -0.33 -2.60
N TRP A 317 4.32 -1.17 -1.58
CA TRP A 317 3.93 -2.56 -1.67
C TRP A 317 2.41 -2.63 -1.83
N GLU A 318 1.96 -3.37 -2.83
CA GLU A 318 0.55 -3.60 -3.15
C GLU A 318 0.16 -5.01 -2.69
N TYR A 319 -0.56 -5.10 -1.57
CA TYR A 319 -0.99 -6.36 -0.97
C TYR A 319 -2.42 -6.69 -1.40
N ILE A 320 -2.55 -7.63 -2.34
CA ILE A 320 -3.83 -8.15 -2.83
C ILE A 320 -4.03 -9.55 -2.25
N PRO A 321 -4.90 -9.75 -1.24
CA PRO A 321 -4.91 -11.00 -0.46
C PRO A 321 -5.39 -12.25 -1.19
N TRP A 322 -6.06 -12.12 -2.33
CA TRP A 322 -6.67 -13.25 -3.04
C TRP A 322 -5.89 -13.70 -4.30
N VAL A 323 -4.87 -12.95 -4.74
CA VAL A 323 -4.13 -13.33 -5.95
C VAL A 323 -3.27 -14.57 -5.73
N LYS A 324 -3.03 -15.32 -6.82
CA LYS A 324 -2.05 -16.41 -6.84
C LYS A 324 -0.65 -15.87 -6.55
N ASN A 325 0.17 -16.67 -5.87
CA ASN A 325 1.54 -16.31 -5.46
C ASN A 325 1.64 -15.00 -4.64
N LYS A 326 0.58 -14.64 -3.91
CA LYS A 326 0.58 -13.48 -3.01
C LYS A 326 1.73 -13.51 -1.99
N PRO A 327 2.28 -12.35 -1.59
CA PRO A 327 3.38 -12.26 -0.62
C PRO A 327 2.91 -12.30 0.85
N VAL A 328 1.62 -12.59 1.08
CA VAL A 328 0.97 -12.59 2.40
C VAL A 328 0.11 -13.83 2.61
N ILE A 329 0.00 -14.28 3.85
CA ILE A 329 -1.02 -15.25 4.24
C ILE A 329 -2.36 -14.52 4.34
N PHE A 330 -3.41 -15.12 3.76
CA PHE A 330 -4.77 -14.59 3.83
C PHE A 330 -5.69 -15.63 4.46
N ASP A 331 -6.40 -15.26 5.51
CA ASP A 331 -7.23 -16.16 6.33
C ASP A 331 -8.37 -15.35 7.02
N ASN A 332 -9.18 -15.98 7.87
CA ASN A 332 -10.42 -15.39 8.41
C ASN A 332 -10.49 -15.33 9.95
N LYS A 333 -9.34 -15.30 10.62
CA LYS A 333 -9.27 -15.32 12.09
C LYS A 333 -9.59 -13.95 12.67
N SER A 334 -10.34 -13.93 13.76
CA SER A 334 -10.54 -12.69 14.53
C SER A 334 -9.25 -12.29 15.24
N ARG A 335 -9.16 -11.02 15.64
CA ARG A 335 -8.08 -10.51 16.50
C ARG A 335 -7.96 -11.34 17.78
N LYS A 336 -9.10 -11.73 18.35
CA LYS A 336 -9.16 -12.61 19.53
C LYS A 336 -8.52 -13.98 19.26
N ASP A 337 -8.87 -14.63 18.15
CA ASP A 337 -8.30 -15.95 17.79
C ASP A 337 -6.79 -15.87 17.55
N ILE A 338 -6.34 -14.76 16.94
CA ILE A 338 -4.92 -14.49 16.72
C ILE A 338 -4.22 -14.33 18.06
N ASP A 339 -4.72 -13.46 18.95
CA ASP A 339 -4.12 -13.22 20.26
C ASP A 339 -4.11 -14.49 21.12
N GLU A 340 -5.17 -15.32 21.10
CA GLU A 340 -5.24 -16.58 21.83
C GLU A 340 -4.18 -17.61 21.40
N LYS A 341 -3.81 -17.63 20.12
CA LYS A 341 -2.72 -18.49 19.62
C LYS A 341 -1.36 -18.09 20.16
N PHE A 342 -1.19 -16.82 20.48
CA PHE A 342 0.05 -16.31 21.05
C PHE A 342 0.08 -16.33 22.59
N LYS A 343 -1.06 -16.47 23.28
CA LYS A 343 -1.09 -16.50 24.75
C LYS A 343 -0.24 -17.64 25.32
N THR A 344 0.77 -17.26 26.12
CA THR A 344 1.54 -18.16 26.99
C THR A 344 0.65 -18.72 28.12
N PHE A 345 1.11 -19.77 28.81
CA PHE A 345 0.41 -20.34 29.96
C PHE A 345 0.12 -19.30 31.07
N LEU A 346 1.04 -18.36 31.32
CA LEU A 346 0.85 -17.23 32.25
C LEU A 346 -0.18 -16.21 31.76
N GLY A 347 -0.17 -15.86 30.46
CA GLY A 347 -1.17 -14.97 29.86
C GLY A 347 -2.60 -15.54 29.96
N ARG A 348 -2.75 -16.87 29.90
CA ARG A 348 -4.04 -17.54 30.12
C ARG A 348 -4.52 -17.42 31.57
N ILE A 349 -3.62 -17.50 32.55
CA ILE A 349 -3.95 -17.36 33.98
C ILE A 349 -4.38 -15.92 34.31
N VAL A 350 -3.67 -14.90 33.82
CA VAL A 350 -4.03 -13.49 34.07
C VAL A 350 -5.38 -13.13 33.44
N SER A 351 -5.65 -13.60 32.21
CA SER A 351 -6.95 -13.41 31.54
C SER A 351 -8.12 -13.98 32.37
N TYR A 352 -7.89 -15.11 33.03
CA TYR A 352 -8.89 -15.79 33.85
C TYR A 352 -9.26 -14.99 35.12
N PHE A 353 -8.28 -14.32 35.73
CA PHE A 353 -8.50 -13.48 36.92
C PHE A 353 -9.05 -12.07 36.61
N GLN A 354 -9.01 -11.63 35.35
CA GLN A 354 -9.61 -10.35 34.92
C GLN A 354 -11.05 -10.48 34.41
N ALA A 355 -11.48 -11.69 34.06
CA ALA A 355 -12.84 -12.00 33.61
C ALA A 355 -13.76 -12.50 34.74
N SER A 356 -13.21 -12.69 35.94
CA SER A 356 -13.89 -12.99 37.21
C SER A 356 -14.03 -11.72 38.05
#